data_AF-A0A8H4ANW2-F1
#
_entry.id   AF-A0A8H4ANW2-F1
#
_cell.length_a   1.000
_cell.length_b   1.000
_cell.length_c   1.000
_cell.angle_alpha   90.00
_cell.angle_beta   90.00
_cell.angle_gamma   90.00
#
_symmetry.space_group_name_H-M   'P 1'
#
loop_
_entity.id
_entity.type
_entity.pdbx_description
1 polymer ?
#
loop_
_entity_poly.entity_id
_entity_poly.type
_entity_poly.pdbx_seq_one_letter_code
_entity_poly.pdbx_strand_id
1 'polypeptide(L)'
;MDLPTAWNLDDKSTYLSVDSSGLRVNYEGLGESEKETGVVRANNPIPPYCKLFYFEVDIIDEGKNKIIGIGFCKKEVVLNRIPGN
;
A
#
# COMPACT_ATOMS: atom_id res chain seq x y z
N MET A 1 -2.97 -21.20 -2.30
CA MET A 1 -2.50 -19.84 -1.98
C MET A 1 -2.85 -18.99 -3.17
N ASP A 2 -3.48 -17.86 -2.93
CA ASP A 2 -3.98 -17.01 -4.02
C ASP A 2 -2.93 -15.95 -4.36
N LEU A 3 -2.95 -15.47 -5.61
CA LEU A 3 -2.09 -14.38 -6.04
C LEU A 3 -2.62 -13.05 -5.47
N PRO A 4 -1.73 -12.05 -5.24
CA PRO A 4 -2.17 -10.69 -5.00
C PRO A 4 -2.83 -10.13 -6.26
N THR A 5 -4.09 -9.72 -6.15
CA THR A 5 -4.87 -9.18 -7.27
C THR A 5 -5.45 -7.80 -7.00
N ALA A 6 -5.44 -7.36 -5.75
CA ALA A 6 -5.98 -6.08 -5.30
C ALA A 6 -5.34 -5.64 -3.98
N TRP A 7 -5.53 -4.39 -3.60
CA TRP A 7 -5.26 -3.87 -2.26
C TRP A 7 -6.24 -4.47 -1.25
N ASN A 8 -5.76 -4.65 -0.02
CA ASN A 8 -6.55 -5.20 1.07
C ASN A 8 -7.38 -4.07 1.73
N LEU A 9 -8.69 -4.29 1.84
CA LEU A 9 -9.61 -3.33 2.46
C LEU A 9 -9.44 -3.25 3.99
N ASP A 10 -9.01 -4.36 4.61
CA ASP A 10 -8.84 -4.48 6.06
C ASP A 10 -7.39 -4.26 6.51
N ASP A 11 -6.41 -4.57 5.64
CA ASP A 11 -4.97 -4.47 5.93
C ASP A 11 -4.37 -3.17 5.35
N LYS A 12 -4.93 -2.06 5.83
CA LYS A 12 -4.54 -0.69 5.44
C LYS A 12 -4.59 0.27 6.63
N SER A 13 -3.83 1.36 6.52
CA SER A 13 -3.92 2.49 7.46
C SER A 13 -5.29 3.16 7.43
N THR A 14 -5.66 3.81 8.53
CA THR A 14 -6.87 4.66 8.61
C THR A 14 -6.78 5.91 7.75
N TYR A 15 -5.57 6.31 7.33
CA TYR A 15 -5.34 7.45 6.45
C TYR A 15 -5.45 7.12 4.96
N LEU A 16 -5.82 5.90 4.61
CA LEU A 16 -5.99 5.46 3.23
C LEU A 16 -7.41 4.96 3.00
N SER A 17 -7.97 5.29 1.85
CA SER A 17 -9.12 4.59 1.29
C SER A 17 -8.73 3.80 0.05
N VAL A 18 -9.46 2.71 -0.16
CA VAL A 18 -9.35 1.88 -1.35
C VAL A 18 -10.72 1.90 -2.01
N ASP A 19 -10.74 2.08 -3.33
CA ASP A 19 -12.00 2.11 -4.07
C ASP A 19 -12.66 0.72 -4.17
N SER A 20 -13.87 0.68 -4.74
CA SER A 20 -14.61 -0.58 -4.89
C SER A 20 -13.96 -1.57 -5.87
N SER A 21 -13.05 -1.12 -6.72
CA SER A 21 -12.27 -2.01 -7.60
C SER A 21 -11.14 -2.73 -6.84
N GLY A 22 -10.71 -2.18 -5.70
CA GLY A 22 -9.56 -2.67 -4.96
C GLY A 22 -8.22 -2.27 -5.59
N LEU A 23 -8.19 -1.45 -6.64
CA LEU A 23 -6.97 -1.13 -7.40
C LEU A 23 -6.52 0.32 -7.22
N ARG A 24 -7.40 1.21 -6.75
CA ARG A 24 -7.06 2.60 -6.49
C ARG A 24 -6.98 2.88 -4.99
N VAL A 25 -5.91 3.55 -4.60
CA VAL A 25 -5.67 4.01 -3.23
C VAL A 25 -5.68 5.54 -3.23
N ASN A 26 -6.35 6.14 -2.26
CA ASN A 26 -6.29 7.58 -2.01
C ASN A 26 -5.77 7.84 -0.59
N TYR A 27 -4.97 8.89 -0.45
CA TYR A 27 -4.56 9.39 0.86
C TYR A 27 -5.59 10.38 1.39
N GLU A 28 -6.06 10.16 2.61
CA GLU A 28 -7.12 10.93 3.28
C GLU A 28 -6.64 11.64 4.55
N GLY A 29 -5.36 11.49 4.91
CA GLY A 29 -4.74 12.23 6.01
C GLY A 29 -4.45 13.69 5.64
N LEU A 30 -4.10 14.50 6.64
CA LEU A 30 -3.71 15.90 6.44
C LEU A 30 -2.26 16.02 5.93
N GLY A 31 -1.44 15.02 6.21
CA GLY A 31 -0.04 14.96 5.79
C GLY A 31 0.84 15.96 6.53
N GLU A 32 0.47 16.32 7.76
CA GLU A 32 1.20 17.32 8.57
C GLU A 32 2.35 16.71 9.38
N SER A 33 2.34 15.38 9.55
CA SER A 33 3.34 14.64 10.34
C SER A 33 3.68 13.30 9.69
N GLU A 34 4.92 12.84 9.86
CA GLU A 34 5.33 11.47 9.48
C GLU A 34 4.47 10.38 10.15
N LYS A 35 3.87 10.67 11.31
CA LYS A 35 2.95 9.75 12.00
C LYS A 35 1.66 9.51 11.21
N GLU A 36 1.33 10.40 10.28
CA GLU A 36 0.19 10.28 9.37
C GLU A 36 0.54 9.54 8.07
N THR A 37 1.70 8.88 8.02
CA THR A 37 2.02 7.98 6.91
C THR A 37 0.95 6.90 6.81
N GLY A 38 0.43 6.67 5.61
CA GLY A 38 -0.49 5.57 5.33
C GLY A 38 0.20 4.48 4.52
N VAL A 39 0.07 3.23 4.95
CA VAL A 39 0.48 2.05 4.17
C VAL A 39 -0.71 1.12 3.98
N VAL A 40 -0.76 0.47 2.83
CA VAL A 40 -1.72 -0.60 2.49
C VAL A 40 -0.94 -1.78 1.91
N ARG A 41 -1.39 -3.00 2.20
CA ARG A 41 -0.84 -4.23 1.60
C ARG A 41 -1.81 -4.82 0.60
N ALA A 42 -1.30 -5.69 -0.28
CA ALA A 42 -2.15 -6.49 -1.16
C ALA A 42 -3.01 -7.48 -0.35
N ASN A 43 -4.11 -7.94 -0.96
CA ASN A 43 -5.02 -8.91 -0.37
C ASN A 43 -4.38 -10.27 -0.06
N ASN A 44 -3.30 -10.62 -0.76
CA ASN A 44 -2.52 -11.85 -0.55
C ASN A 44 -1.00 -11.56 -0.60
N PRO A 45 -0.16 -12.35 0.09
CA PRO A 45 1.28 -12.31 -0.11
C PRO A 45 1.67 -12.92 -1.47
N ILE A 46 2.85 -12.56 -1.98
CA ILE A 46 3.42 -13.21 -3.17
C ILE A 46 3.70 -14.69 -2.84
N PRO A 47 3.11 -15.66 -3.57
CA PRO A 47 3.34 -17.06 -3.28
C PRO A 47 4.79 -17.50 -3.56
N PRO A 48 5.40 -18.36 -2.75
CA PRO A 48 6.80 -18.77 -2.93
C PRO A 48 7.11 -19.49 -4.25
N TYR A 49 6.10 -20.05 -4.92
CA TYR A 49 6.25 -20.69 -6.23
C TYR A 49 6.33 -19.69 -7.39
N CYS A 50 6.05 -18.40 -7.15
CA CYS A 50 6.31 -17.33 -8.10
C CYS A 50 7.82 -17.06 -8.14
N LYS A 51 8.51 -17.66 -9.13
CA LYS A 51 9.95 -17.44 -9.35
C LYS A 51 10.28 -15.99 -9.75
N LEU A 52 9.32 -15.34 -10.42
CA LEU A 52 9.35 -13.94 -10.78
C LEU A 52 7.95 -13.39 -10.54
N PHE A 53 7.87 -12.29 -9.80
CA PHE A 53 6.62 -11.56 -9.57
C PHE A 53 6.81 -10.12 -10.04
N TYR A 54 5.79 -9.58 -10.68
CA TYR A 54 5.80 -8.26 -11.27
C TYR A 54 4.49 -7.55 -10.98
N PHE A 55 4.58 -6.28 -10.62
CA PHE A 55 3.44 -5.38 -10.50
C PHE A 55 3.90 -3.96 -10.85
N GLU A 56 2.96 -3.15 -11.30
CA GLU A 56 3.17 -1.74 -11.59
C GLU A 56 2.22 -0.92 -10.73
N VAL A 57 2.60 0.32 -10.46
CA VAL A 57 1.76 1.32 -9.80
C VAL A 57 1.84 2.59 -10.63
N ASP A 58 0.68 3.09 -11.05
CA ASP A 58 0.57 4.38 -11.71
C ASP A 58 0.35 5.49 -10.68
N ILE A 59 1.14 6.57 -10.77
CA ILE A 59 1.04 7.72 -9.86
C ILE A 59 0.11 8.75 -10.49
N ILE A 60 -1.16 8.71 -10.09
CA ILE A 60 -2.20 9.60 -10.61
C ILE A 60 -2.06 11.02 -10.04
N ASP A 61 -1.68 11.14 -8.77
CA ASP A 61 -1.46 12.40 -8.06
C ASP A 61 -0.31 12.23 -7.07
N GLU A 62 0.72 13.09 -7.17
CA GLU A 62 1.87 13.07 -6.26
C GLU A 62 1.54 13.68 -4.88
N GLY A 63 0.42 14.41 -4.78
CA GLY A 63 -0.01 15.09 -3.56
C GLY A 63 0.90 16.25 -3.15
N LYS A 64 0.58 16.87 -2.01
CA LYS A 64 1.25 18.07 -1.51
C LYS A 64 2.74 17.86 -1.20
N ASN A 65 3.06 16.74 -0.53
CA ASN A 65 4.41 16.48 -0.02
C ASN A 65 5.25 15.63 -0.97
N LYS A 66 4.66 15.02 -2.01
CA LYS A 66 5.37 14.17 -2.99
C LYS A 66 6.12 12.99 -2.38
N ILE A 67 5.58 12.43 -1.29
CA ILE A 67 6.17 11.28 -0.59
C ILE A 67 5.34 10.04 -0.90
N ILE A 68 5.85 9.19 -1.79
CA ILE A 68 5.22 7.92 -2.15
C ILE A 68 6.30 6.83 -2.12
N GLY A 69 6.07 5.79 -1.31
CA GLY A 69 6.92 4.61 -1.24
C GLY A 69 6.21 3.39 -1.82
N ILE A 70 6.85 2.71 -2.77
CA ILE A 70 6.36 1.47 -3.38
C ILE A 70 7.36 0.36 -3.07
N GLY A 71 6.89 -0.77 -2.57
CA GLY A 71 7.77 -1.88 -2.24
C GLY A 71 7.05 -3.03 -1.54
N PHE A 72 7.82 -3.76 -0.73
CA PHE A 72 7.36 -4.97 -0.04
C PHE A 72 7.56 -4.82 1.46
N CYS A 73 6.68 -5.47 2.22
CA CYS A 73 6.82 -5.60 3.66
C CYS A 73 6.32 -6.97 4.13
N LYS A 74 6.72 -7.36 5.34
CA LYS A 74 6.12 -8.52 6.02
C LYS A 74 4.77 -8.14 6.62
N LYS A 75 3.97 -9.14 7.00
CA LYS A 75 2.63 -8.96 7.57
C LYS A 75 2.66 -8.25 8.93
N GLU A 76 3.77 -8.31 9.65
CA GLU A 76 3.88 -7.76 11.00
C GLU A 76 4.26 -6.25 11.01
N VAL A 77 4.61 -5.67 9.85
CA VAL A 77 5.08 -4.28 9.77
C VAL A 77 3.94 -3.30 10.02
N VAL A 78 4.09 -2.37 10.96
CA VAL A 78 3.06 -1.36 11.24
C VAL A 78 2.73 -0.52 10.01
N LEU A 79 1.44 -0.22 9.80
CA LEU A 79 0.94 0.43 8.57
C LEU A 79 0.98 1.97 8.62
N ASN A 80 1.70 2.54 9.59
CA ASN A 80 1.84 3.98 9.77
C ASN A 80 3.28 4.48 9.57
N ARG A 81 4.10 3.71 8.83
CA ARG A 81 5.48 4.04 8.46
C ARG A 81 5.80 3.52 7.08
N ILE A 82 6.59 4.27 6.32
CA ILE A 82 6.97 3.88 4.95
C ILE A 82 7.75 2.56 5.00
N PRO A 83 7.43 1.57 4.14
CA PRO A 83 8.23 0.36 4.04
C PRO A 83 9.69 0.65 3.69
N GLY A 84 10.63 0.08 4.45
CA GLY A 84 12.07 0.23 4.22
C GLY A 84 12.77 1.30 5.07
N ASN A 85 12.03 2.04 5.90
CA ASN A 85 12.56 2.88 6.98
C ASN A 85 12.64 2.11 8.32
#